data_AF-A0A392PPA5-F1
#
_entry.id   AF-A0A392PPA5-F1
#
_cell.length_a   1.000
_cell.length_b   1.000
_cell.length_c   1.000
_cell.angle_alpha   90.00
_cell.angle_beta   90.00
_cell.angle_gamma   90.00
#
_symmetry.space_group_name_H-M   'P 1'
#
loop_
_entity.id
_entity.type
_entity.pdbx_description
1 polymer ?
#
loop_
_entity_poly.entity_id
_entity_poly.type
_entity_poly.pdbx_seq_one_letter_code
_entity_poly.pdbx_strand_id
1 'polypeptide(L)'
;MFDKRDGIGTERKRDVSFLTNLPGASERLHFFNADLSDPDSFTAAVEGCVGIFHTASPIDFAVSEPEEIVTKRTVDGALGILKACVNSKTVKRFIYTSSGSAVSFNGKDKDVLDESDWSDVDLL
;
A
#
# COMPACT_ATOMS: atom_id res chain seq x y z
N MET A 1 -4.32 8.17 -32.24
CA MET A 1 -3.92 9.58 -32.50
C MET A 1 -4.17 10.30 -31.18
N PHE A 2 -3.21 10.57 -30.30
CA PHE A 2 -1.78 10.81 -30.46
C PHE A 2 -0.94 9.87 -29.59
N ASP A 3 0.17 9.47 -30.18
CA ASP A 3 1.38 8.93 -29.55
C ASP A 3 2.37 10.11 -29.41
N LYS A 4 3.02 10.22 -28.24
CA LYS A 4 4.47 10.43 -28.09
C LYS A 4 4.81 10.85 -26.66
N ARG A 5 5.36 9.89 -25.91
CA ARG A 5 6.60 10.04 -25.15
C ARG A 5 7.15 8.64 -24.91
N ASP A 6 7.92 8.17 -25.89
CA ASP A 6 8.76 6.99 -25.78
C ASP A 6 9.85 7.22 -24.71
N GLY A 7 9.68 6.54 -23.57
CA GLY A 7 10.77 6.15 -22.69
C GLY A 7 10.68 4.63 -22.56
N ILE A 8 11.65 3.94 -23.16
CA ILE A 8 11.69 2.48 -23.31
C ILE A 8 11.63 1.80 -21.93
N GLY A 9 10.47 1.24 -21.62
CA GLY A 9 10.30 0.18 -20.64
C GLY A 9 9.35 -0.83 -21.26
N THR A 10 9.86 -1.98 -21.69
CA THR A 10 9.02 -3.11 -22.06
C THR A 10 8.02 -3.33 -20.92
N GLU A 11 6.71 -3.37 -21.22
CA GLU A 11 5.73 -3.89 -20.27
C GLU A 11 6.13 -5.34 -19.98
N ARG A 12 6.94 -5.53 -18.93
CA ARG A 12 7.23 -6.86 -18.41
C ARG A 12 5.91 -7.38 -17.91
N LYS A 13 5.28 -8.26 -18.69
CA LYS A 13 4.13 -9.03 -18.24
C LYS A 13 4.55 -9.71 -16.95
N ARG A 14 4.04 -9.22 -15.81
CA ARG A 14 4.38 -9.75 -14.50
C ARG A 14 3.93 -11.21 -14.46
N ASP A 15 4.86 -12.12 -14.24
CA ASP A 15 4.53 -13.52 -14.01
C ASP A 15 3.88 -13.62 -12.63
N VAL A 16 2.58 -13.93 -12.64
CA VAL A 16 1.76 -14.12 -11.43
C VAL A 16 1.37 -15.59 -11.25
N SER A 17 2.06 -16.51 -11.94
CA SER A 17 1.77 -17.95 -11.87
C SER A 17 1.83 -18.50 -10.45
N PHE A 18 2.70 -17.93 -9.61
CA PHE A 18 2.80 -18.27 -8.18
C PHE A 18 1.51 -17.97 -7.38
N LEU A 19 0.65 -17.06 -7.85
CA LEU A 19 -0.67 -16.80 -7.28
C LEU A 19 -1.75 -17.63 -7.97
N THR A 20 -1.73 -17.69 -9.31
CA THR A 20 -2.79 -18.37 -10.07
C THR A 20 -2.72 -19.90 -9.98
N ASN A 21 -1.57 -20.47 -9.60
CA ASN A 21 -1.40 -21.90 -9.38
C ASN A 21 -1.77 -22.35 -7.95
N LEU A 22 -2.15 -21.43 -7.06
CA LEU A 22 -2.58 -21.79 -5.71
C LEU A 22 -3.91 -22.57 -5.75
N PRO A 23 -4.12 -23.53 -4.83
CA PRO A 23 -5.37 -24.31 -4.78
C PRO A 23 -6.62 -23.42 -4.71
N GLY A 24 -7.43 -23.49 -5.76
CA GLY A 24 -8.69 -22.77 -5.91
C GLY A 24 -8.57 -21.28 -6.25
N ALA A 25 -7.42 -20.86 -6.80
CA ALA A 25 -7.24 -19.51 -7.31
C ALA A 25 -8.18 -19.21 -8.49
N SER A 26 -8.45 -20.19 -9.37
CA SER A 26 -9.36 -20.03 -10.51
C SER A 26 -10.78 -19.60 -10.12
N GLU A 27 -11.25 -19.97 -8.93
CA GLU A 27 -12.60 -19.61 -8.47
C GLU A 27 -12.63 -18.43 -7.50
N ARG A 28 -11.52 -18.13 -6.80
CA ARG A 28 -11.53 -17.18 -5.66
C ARG A 28 -10.54 -16.01 -5.79
N LEU A 29 -9.60 -16.06 -6.72
CA LEU A 29 -8.61 -15.00 -6.93
C LEU A 29 -9.09 -14.08 -8.05
N HIS A 30 -9.21 -12.79 -7.73
CA HIS A 30 -9.56 -11.76 -8.69
C HIS A 30 -8.49 -10.68 -8.68
N PHE A 31 -8.04 -10.28 -9.87
CA PHE A 31 -7.09 -9.19 -10.04
C PHE A 31 -7.83 -7.91 -10.41
N PHE A 32 -7.47 -6.82 -9.74
CA PHE A 32 -7.98 -5.48 -10.01
C PHE A 32 -6.81 -4.55 -10.30
N ASN A 33 -6.97 -3.65 -11.26
CA ASN A 33 -6.04 -2.55 -11.45
C ASN A 33 -6.39 -1.45 -10.44
N ALA A 34 -5.39 -0.97 -9.70
CA ALA A 34 -5.53 0.12 -8.76
C ALA A 34 -4.20 0.87 -8.61
N ASP A 35 -4.27 2.14 -8.22
CA ASP A 35 -3.14 3.03 -7.99
C ASP A 35 -3.32 3.73 -6.64
N LEU A 36 -2.29 3.69 -5.80
CA LEU A 36 -2.27 4.36 -4.50
C LEU A 36 -2.50 5.87 -4.61
N SER A 37 -2.18 6.47 -5.77
CA SER A 37 -2.38 7.90 -6.02
C SER A 37 -3.82 8.22 -6.49
N ASP A 38 -4.63 7.21 -6.79
CA ASP A 38 -6.02 7.33 -7.24
C ASP A 38 -6.94 6.49 -6.34
N PRO A 39 -7.48 7.06 -5.24
CA PRO A 39 -8.35 6.35 -4.32
C PRO A 39 -9.59 5.69 -4.96
N ASP A 40 -10.13 6.30 -6.03
CA ASP A 40 -11.35 5.81 -6.68
C ASP A 40 -11.09 4.48 -7.43
N SER A 41 -9.83 4.25 -7.83
CA SER A 41 -9.39 3.01 -8.47
C SER A 41 -9.56 1.76 -7.59
N PHE A 42 -9.69 1.91 -6.27
CA PHE A 42 -9.91 0.80 -5.34
C PHE A 42 -11.37 0.40 -5.17
N THR A 43 -12.33 1.20 -5.66
CA THR A 43 -13.76 0.98 -5.42
C THR A 43 -14.20 -0.44 -5.82
N ALA A 44 -13.82 -0.89 -7.02
CA ALA A 44 -14.16 -2.22 -7.50
C ALA A 44 -13.51 -3.34 -6.69
N ALA A 45 -12.30 -3.11 -6.17
CA ALA A 45 -11.57 -4.10 -5.37
C ALA A 45 -12.11 -4.22 -3.93
N VAL A 46 -12.77 -3.18 -3.42
CA VAL A 46 -13.34 -3.13 -2.06
C VAL A 46 -14.79 -3.60 -2.01
N GLU A 47 -15.52 -3.52 -3.13
CA GLU A 47 -16.94 -3.90 -3.20
C GLU A 47 -17.17 -5.34 -2.75
N GLY A 48 -18.10 -5.55 -1.82
CA GLY A 48 -18.43 -6.87 -1.28
C GLY A 48 -17.39 -7.47 -0.31
N CYS A 49 -16.22 -6.85 -0.13
CA CYS A 49 -15.23 -7.33 0.84
C CYS A 49 -15.73 -7.15 2.28
N VAL A 50 -15.40 -8.12 3.14
CA VAL A 50 -15.70 -8.06 4.59
C VAL A 50 -14.52 -7.56 5.42
N GLY A 51 -13.31 -7.60 4.86
CA GLY A 51 -12.09 -7.09 5.47
C GLY A 51 -11.04 -6.79 4.40
N ILE A 52 -10.15 -5.85 4.71
CA ILE A 52 -9.11 -5.38 3.80
C ILE A 52 -7.76 -5.42 4.50
N PHE A 53 -6.76 -6.00 3.84
CA PHE A 53 -5.36 -5.97 4.27
C PHE A 53 -4.59 -5.03 3.35
N HIS A 54 -4.21 -3.87 3.87
CA HIS A 54 -3.41 -2.89 3.15
C HIS A 54 -1.92 -3.14 3.44
N THR A 55 -1.25 -3.80 2.49
CA THR A 55 0.17 -4.16 2.55
C THR A 55 1.02 -3.37 1.55
N ALA A 56 0.39 -2.71 0.57
CA ALA A 56 1.08 -1.93 -0.43
C ALA A 56 1.53 -0.60 0.17
N SER A 57 2.81 -0.27 0.05
CA SER A 57 3.36 1.03 0.39
C SER A 57 4.36 1.42 -0.71
N PRO A 58 4.43 2.68 -1.14
CA PRO A 58 5.52 3.12 -1.99
C PRO A 58 6.82 3.04 -1.18
N ILE A 59 7.85 2.40 -1.74
CA ILE A 59 9.17 2.32 -1.11
C ILE A 59 10.20 2.80 -2.12
N ASP A 60 10.88 3.89 -1.80
CA ASP A 60 12.03 4.36 -2.56
C ASP A 60 13.33 3.91 -1.88
N PHE A 61 13.79 2.71 -2.21
CA PHE A 61 15.03 2.16 -1.69
C PHE A 61 16.29 2.90 -2.17
N ALA A 62 16.19 3.66 -3.26
CA ALA A 62 17.33 4.38 -3.84
C ALA A 62 17.50 5.78 -3.26
N VAL A 63 16.54 6.26 -2.45
CA VAL A 63 16.49 7.63 -1.90
C VAL A 63 16.69 8.67 -3.02
N SER A 64 15.95 8.45 -4.10
CA SER A 64 16.03 9.20 -5.34
C SER A 64 14.95 10.27 -5.46
N GLU A 65 13.83 10.09 -4.76
CA GLU A 65 12.74 11.03 -4.66
C GLU A 65 12.89 11.91 -3.41
N PRO A 66 12.52 13.20 -3.47
CA PRO A 66 12.40 14.03 -2.28
C PRO A 66 11.47 13.39 -1.23
N GLU A 67 11.87 13.46 0.03
CA GLU A 67 11.12 12.90 1.16
C GLU A 67 9.65 13.35 1.17
N GLU A 68 9.38 14.63 0.92
CA GLU A 68 8.02 15.18 0.85
C GLU A 68 7.14 14.42 -0.15
N ILE A 69 7.69 14.01 -1.29
CA ILE A 69 6.97 13.26 -2.33
C ILE A 69 6.67 11.84 -1.84
N VAL A 70 7.65 11.16 -1.26
CA VAL A 70 7.49 9.80 -0.73
C VAL A 70 6.49 9.80 0.42
N THR A 71 6.61 10.74 1.36
CA THR A 71 5.71 10.93 2.49
C THR A 71 4.28 11.20 2.03
N LYS A 72 4.10 12.17 1.12
CA LYS A 72 2.77 12.47 0.57
C LYS A 72 2.14 11.25 -0.11
N ARG A 73 2.88 10.55 -0.97
CA ARG A 73 2.38 9.35 -1.68
C ARG A 73 2.02 8.23 -0.71
N THR A 74 2.81 8.02 0.34
CA THR A 74 2.56 7.00 1.37
C THR A 74 1.28 7.32 2.15
N VAL A 75 1.13 8.56 2.61
CA VAL A 75 -0.02 9.01 3.39
C VAL A 75 -1.29 9.00 2.53
N ASP A 76 -1.25 9.59 1.34
CA ASP A 76 -2.41 9.65 0.46
C ASP A 76 -2.87 8.26 0.02
N GLY A 77 -1.94 7.34 -0.26
CA GLY A 77 -2.25 5.96 -0.61
C GLY A 77 -2.95 5.19 0.49
N ALA A 78 -2.42 5.27 1.72
CA ALA A 78 -3.02 4.60 2.87
C ALA A 78 -4.42 5.16 3.19
N LEU A 79 -4.57 6.49 3.19
CA LEU A 79 -5.83 7.15 3.46
C LEU A 79 -6.86 6.96 2.33
N GLY A 80 -6.41 6.85 1.08
CA GLY A 80 -7.27 6.64 -0.09
C GLY A 80 -8.09 5.35 0.03
N ILE A 81 -7.41 4.22 0.25
CA ILE A 81 -8.07 2.93 0.41
C ILE A 81 -8.93 2.91 1.67
N LEU A 82 -8.44 3.50 2.77
CA LEU A 82 -9.23 3.59 4.00
C LEU A 82 -10.56 4.35 3.78
N LYS A 83 -10.53 5.47 3.03
CA LYS A 83 -11.75 6.20 2.65
C LYS A 83 -12.70 5.37 1.79
N ALA A 84 -12.16 4.61 0.81
CA ALA A 84 -12.98 3.68 0.03
C ALA A 84 -13.64 2.61 0.92
N CYS A 85 -12.94 2.13 1.95
CA CYS A 85 -13.47 1.18 2.93
C CYS A 85 -14.56 1.79 3.81
N VAL A 86 -14.42 3.06 4.22
CA VAL A 86 -15.44 3.78 5.00
C VAL A 86 -16.75 3.91 4.22
N ASN A 87 -16.66 4.08 2.91
CA ASN A 87 -17.84 4.15 2.03
C ASN A 87 -18.44 2.76 1.72
N SER A 88 -17.73 1.68 2.04
CA SER A 88 -18.24 0.32 1.87
C SER A 88 -19.29 -0.03 2.92
N LYS A 89 -20.33 -0.74 2.49
CA LYS A 89 -21.37 -1.27 3.38
C LYS A 89 -21.02 -2.63 3.98
N THR A 90 -19.95 -3.27 3.51
CA THR A 90 -19.62 -4.67 3.85
C THR A 90 -18.34 -4.81 4.65
N VAL A 91 -17.39 -3.87 4.54
CA VAL A 91 -16.11 -3.93 5.23
C VAL A 91 -16.29 -3.76 6.73
N LYS A 92 -15.74 -4.68 7.53
CA LYS A 92 -15.82 -4.70 9.00
C LYS A 92 -14.48 -4.49 9.69
N ARG A 93 -13.37 -4.60 8.93
CA ARG A 93 -12.01 -4.48 9.45
C ARG A 93 -11.06 -4.03 8.35
N PHE A 94 -10.31 -2.97 8.62
CA PHE A 94 -9.18 -2.54 7.82
C PHE A 94 -7.91 -2.84 8.62
N ILE A 95 -6.96 -3.56 8.03
CA ILE A 95 -5.67 -3.87 8.65
C ILE A 95 -4.59 -3.17 7.83
N TYR A 96 -3.81 -2.31 8.49
CA TYR A 96 -2.69 -1.59 7.89
C TYR A 96 -1.38 -2.25 8.27
N THR A 97 -0.50 -2.47 7.29
CA THR A 97 0.86 -2.96 7.53
C THR A 97 1.77 -1.77 7.83
N SER A 98 2.03 -1.55 9.11
CA SER A 98 3.07 -0.62 9.57
C SER A 98 4.45 -1.29 9.56
N SER A 99 5.43 -0.68 10.22
CA SER A 99 6.80 -1.17 10.34
C SER A 99 7.34 -0.95 11.75
N GLY A 100 8.33 -1.76 12.16
CA GLY A 100 9.10 -1.50 13.39
C GLY A 100 9.82 -0.14 13.35
N SER A 101 10.13 0.38 12.16
CA SER A 101 10.68 1.73 12.00
C SER A 101 9.75 2.84 12.49
N ALA A 102 8.44 2.58 12.64
CA ALA A 102 7.51 3.55 13.22
C ALA A 102 7.65 3.69 14.75
N VAL A 103 8.39 2.79 15.43
CA VAL A 103 8.52 2.78 16.90
C VAL A 103 9.97 2.79 17.40
N SER A 104 10.93 2.31 16.61
CA SER A 104 12.32 2.11 17.06
C SER A 104 13.16 3.38 17.22
N PHE A 105 12.87 4.45 16.49
CA PHE A 105 13.73 5.66 16.43
C PHE A 105 13.22 6.75 17.38
N ASN A 106 13.07 6.43 18.66
CA ASN A 106 12.37 7.28 19.62
C ASN A 106 13.30 8.12 20.53
N GLY A 107 14.61 8.10 20.27
CA GLY A 107 15.63 8.84 21.02
C GLY A 107 15.84 8.39 22.47
N LYS A 108 15.17 7.30 22.89
CA LYS A 108 15.22 6.77 24.25
C LYS A 108 16.07 5.50 24.26
N ASP A 109 16.84 5.32 25.33
CA ASP A 109 17.58 4.08 25.58
C ASP A 109 16.63 3.04 26.22
N LYS A 110 15.70 2.49 25.43
CA LYS A 110 14.74 1.45 25.84
C LYS A 110 15.00 0.16 25.08
N ASP A 111 15.30 -0.92 25.80
CA ASP A 111 15.49 -2.26 25.23
C ASP A 111 14.17 -2.98 24.88
N VAL A 112 13.05 -2.51 25.42
CA VAL A 112 11.71 -3.08 25.20
C VAL A 112 10.76 -1.96 24.79
N LEU A 113 10.08 -2.17 23.67
CA LEU A 113 9.07 -1.28 23.11
C LEU A 113 7.70 -1.95 23.10
N ASP A 114 6.65 -1.16 23.23
CA ASP A 114 5.25 -1.61 23.12
C ASP A 114 4.45 -0.71 22.16
N GLU A 115 3.14 -0.97 22.03
CA GLU A 115 2.25 -0.25 21.12
C GLU A 115 2.03 1.25 21.47
N SER A 116 2.55 1.72 22.61
CA SER A 116 2.52 3.12 23.01
C SER A 116 3.78 3.91 22.59
N ASP A 117 4.83 3.23 22.13
CA ASP A 117 6.05 3.86 21.66
C ASP A 117 5.93 4.31 20.19
N TRP A 118 6.61 5.42 19.86
CA TRP A 118 6.65 6.01 18.52
C TRP A 118 8.04 6.56 18.23
N SER A 119 8.48 6.44 16.98
CA SER A 119 9.67 7.11 16.47
C SER A 119 9.48 8.64 16.47
N ASP A 120 10.56 9.34 16.75
CA ASP A 120 10.64 10.79 16.62
C ASP A 120 10.99 11.15 15.17
N VAL A 121 10.18 11.99 14.54
CA VAL A 121 10.36 12.39 13.15
C VAL A 121 11.65 13.18 12.93
N ASP A 122 12.16 13.84 13.98
CA ASP A 122 13.41 14.61 13.90
C ASP A 122 14.66 13.70 13.92
N LEU A 123 14.48 12.38 14.13
CA LEU A 123 15.55 11.38 14.20
C LEU A 123 15.56 10.40 13.01
N LEU A 124 14.67 10.60 12.02
CA LEU A 124 14.52 9.74 10.84
C LEU A 124 15.34 10.21 9.64
#